data_AF-A0A5B9PBG0-F1
#
_entry.id   AF-A0A5B9PBG0-F1
#
_cell.length_a   1.000
_cell.length_b   1.000
_cell.length_c   1.000
_cell.angle_alpha   90.00
_cell.angle_beta   90.00
_cell.angle_gamma   90.00
#
_symmetry.space_group_name_H-M   'P 1'
#
loop_
_entity.id
_entity.type
_entity.pdbx_description
1 polymer ?
#
loop_
_entity_poly.entity_id
_entity_poly.type
_entity_poly.pdbx_seq_one_letter_code
_entity_poly.pdbx_strand_id
1 'polypeptide(L)'
;MHDWMLYLAITFGSLIFFAHLVWMLYSLQYTQDRDRRLECFGKIVPGLAGICIVFAALAQNPFVSVALGLAGGIVLILGRAVYELIVFGGNGDQ
;
A
#
# COMPACT_ATOMS: atom_id res chain seq x y z
N MET A 1 -12.79 -24.20 -11.27
CA MET A 1 -13.27 -22.85 -10.91
C MET A 1 -12.22 -22.01 -10.16
N HIS A 2 -10.99 -22.48 -9.93
CA HIS A 2 -10.02 -21.79 -9.05
C HIS A 2 -9.08 -20.81 -9.76
N ASP A 3 -8.78 -21.02 -11.04
CA ASP A 3 -7.67 -20.30 -11.69
C ASP A 3 -8.00 -18.83 -12.02
N TRP A 4 -9.23 -18.55 -12.45
CA TRP A 4 -9.62 -17.19 -12.82
C TRP A 4 -9.66 -16.23 -11.62
N MET A 5 -10.03 -16.71 -10.42
CA MET A 5 -10.00 -15.89 -9.19
C MET A 5 -8.56 -15.56 -8.78
N LEU A 6 -7.64 -16.51 -8.94
CA LEU A 6 -6.22 -16.31 -8.72
C LEU A 6 -5.66 -15.22 -9.65
N TYR A 7 -5.93 -15.34 -10.96
CA TYR A 7 -5.48 -14.34 -11.94
C TYR A 7 -6.08 -12.95 -11.67
N LEU A 8 -7.34 -12.89 -11.23
CA LEU A 8 -8.01 -11.63 -10.91
C LEU A 8 -7.37 -10.96 -9.68
N ALA A 9 -7.06 -11.71 -8.63
CA ALA A 9 -6.36 -11.21 -7.44
C ALA A 9 -4.94 -10.73 -7.76
N ILE A 10 -4.18 -11.49 -8.56
CA ILE A 10 -2.83 -11.10 -8.99
C ILE A 10 -2.87 -9.84 -9.84
N THR A 11 -3.81 -9.76 -10.79
CA THR A 11 -3.96 -8.60 -11.67
C THR A 11 -4.34 -7.36 -10.87
N PHE A 12 -5.29 -7.49 -9.95
CA PHE A 12 -5.74 -6.38 -9.09
C PHE A 12 -4.62 -5.90 -8.16
N GLY A 13 -3.94 -6.81 -7.46
CA GLY A 13 -2.81 -6.46 -6.59
C GLY A 13 -1.65 -5.80 -7.34
N SER A 14 -1.35 -6.31 -8.55
CA SER A 14 -0.31 -5.76 -9.42
C SER A 14 -0.67 -4.38 -9.95
N LEU A 15 -1.92 -4.16 -10.37
CA LEU A 15 -2.41 -2.84 -10.80
C LEU A 15 -2.28 -1.80 -9.69
N ILE A 16 -2.67 -2.16 -8.46
CA ILE A 16 -2.52 -1.28 -7.30
C ILE A 16 -1.04 -0.96 -7.07
N PHE A 17 -0.17 -1.96 -7.11
CA PHE A 17 1.27 -1.75 -6.92
C PHE A 17 1.86 -0.83 -7.99
N PHE A 18 1.63 -1.12 -9.26
CA PHE A 18 2.19 -0.33 -10.37
C PHE A 18 1.64 1.09 -10.42
N ALA A 19 0.35 1.28 -10.17
CA ALA A 19 -0.24 2.62 -10.12
C ALA A 19 0.44 3.50 -9.06
N HIS A 20 0.68 2.94 -7.86
CA HIS A 20 1.34 3.67 -6.78
C HIS A 20 2.85 3.80 -6.99
N LEU A 21 3.50 2.84 -7.65
CA LEU A 21 4.90 2.95 -8.05
C LEU A 21 5.11 4.06 -9.09
N VAL A 22 4.26 4.13 -10.11
CA VAL A 22 4.32 5.17 -11.14
C VAL A 22 4.04 6.55 -10.53
N TRP A 23 3.02 6.66 -9.68
CA TRP A 23 2.77 7.88 -8.91
C TRP A 23 4.00 8.25 -8.06
N MET A 24 4.64 7.27 -7.43
CA MET A 24 5.86 7.50 -6.64
C MET A 24 6.99 8.11 -7.43
N LEU A 25 7.30 7.52 -8.59
CA LEU A 25 8.34 8.01 -9.49
C LEU A 25 8.01 9.40 -10.03
N TYR A 26 6.74 9.68 -10.33
CA TYR A 26 6.33 10.96 -10.92
C TYR A 26 6.49 12.12 -9.92
N SER A 27 5.95 12.02 -8.71
CA SER A 27 6.01 13.17 -7.80
C SER A 27 7.21 13.23 -6.85
N LEU A 28 8.15 12.28 -6.95
CA LEU A 28 9.52 12.51 -6.45
C LEU A 28 10.18 13.74 -7.08
N GLN A 29 9.70 14.20 -8.24
CA GLN A 29 10.24 15.36 -8.96
C GLN A 29 9.68 16.72 -8.51
N TYR A 30 8.62 16.79 -7.68
CA TYR A 30 7.83 18.01 -7.52
C TYR A 30 7.65 18.55 -6.09
N THR A 31 8.28 17.93 -5.08
CA THR A 31 7.73 18.02 -3.72
C THR A 31 8.72 18.58 -2.67
N GLN A 32 8.30 19.65 -1.95
CA GLN A 32 8.99 20.22 -0.77
C GLN A 32 8.93 19.27 0.45
N ASP A 33 9.84 19.42 1.42
CA ASP A 33 10.14 18.39 2.45
C ASP A 33 8.95 17.82 3.25
N ARG A 34 7.92 18.62 3.59
CA ARG A 34 6.73 18.13 4.32
C ARG A 34 5.81 17.33 3.41
N ASP A 35 5.56 17.83 2.21
CA ASP A 35 4.74 17.15 1.21
C ASP A 35 5.43 15.86 0.74
N ARG A 36 6.78 15.81 0.80
CA ARG A 36 7.56 14.66 0.38
C ARG A 36 7.32 13.46 1.29
N ARG A 37 7.15 13.70 2.60
CA ARG A 37 6.76 12.67 3.56
C ARG A 37 5.33 12.18 3.33
N LEU A 38 4.38 13.09 3.12
CA LEU A 38 2.98 12.75 2.85
C LEU A 38 2.82 11.94 1.58
N GLU A 39 3.49 12.35 0.51
CA GLU A 39 3.53 11.60 -0.71
C GLU A 39 4.16 10.22 -0.49
N CYS A 40 5.35 10.16 0.11
CA CYS A 40 6.06 8.90 0.29
C CYS A 40 5.21 7.87 1.06
N PHE A 41 4.53 8.28 2.14
CA PHE A 41 3.60 7.42 2.87
C PHE A 41 2.35 7.08 2.06
N GLY A 42 1.73 8.05 1.40
CA GLY A 42 0.58 7.83 0.53
C GLY A 42 0.86 6.91 -0.67
N LYS A 43 2.12 6.75 -1.05
CA LYS A 43 2.57 5.91 -2.17
C LYS A 43 3.03 4.51 -1.73
N ILE A 44 3.84 4.43 -0.67
CA ILE A 44 4.44 3.16 -0.21
C ILE A 44 3.39 2.22 0.39
N VAL A 45 2.48 2.78 1.20
CA VAL A 45 1.47 2.00 1.95
C VAL A 45 0.54 1.20 1.04
N PRO A 46 -0.15 1.82 0.05
CA PRO A 46 -0.98 1.07 -0.89
C PRO A 46 -0.16 0.17 -1.84
N GLY A 47 1.07 0.54 -2.18
CA GLY A 47 1.98 -0.33 -2.94
C GLY A 47 2.30 -1.63 -2.20
N LEU A 48 2.63 -1.55 -0.91
CA LEU A 48 2.87 -2.71 -0.05
C LEU A 48 1.61 -3.57 0.12
N ALA A 49 0.43 -2.95 0.24
CA ALA A 49 -0.82 -3.68 0.29
C ALA A 49 -1.09 -4.46 -1.00
N GLY A 50 -0.80 -3.87 -2.18
CA GLY A 50 -0.85 -4.56 -3.47
C GLY A 50 0.07 -5.77 -3.54
N ILE A 51 1.30 -5.64 -3.04
CA ILE A 51 2.26 -6.75 -2.93
C ILE A 51 1.71 -7.88 -2.03
N CYS A 52 1.16 -7.53 -0.86
CA CYS A 52 0.57 -8.51 0.05
C CYS A 52 -0.59 -9.29 -0.61
N ILE A 53 -1.43 -8.63 -1.42
CA ILE A 53 -2.51 -9.28 -2.16
C ILE A 53 -1.95 -10.29 -3.18
N VAL A 54 -0.91 -9.93 -3.93
CA VAL A 54 -0.27 -10.82 -4.91
C VAL A 54 0.33 -12.04 -4.21
N PHE A 55 1.09 -11.86 -3.13
CA PHE A 55 1.69 -12.98 -2.41
C PHE A 55 0.65 -13.83 -1.67
N ALA A 56 -0.42 -13.23 -1.14
CA ALA A 56 -1.52 -13.97 -0.51
C ALA A 56 -2.24 -14.86 -1.53
N ALA A 57 -2.41 -14.38 -2.76
CA ALA A 57 -3.02 -15.14 -3.84
C ALA A 57 -2.10 -16.30 -4.31
N LEU A 58 -0.78 -16.09 -4.34
CA LEU A 58 0.20 -17.12 -4.73
C LEU A 58 0.52 -18.13 -3.62
N ALA A 59 0.13 -17.87 -2.37
CA ALA A 59 0.40 -18.75 -1.25
C ALA A 59 -0.42 -20.04 -1.35
N GLN A 60 0.26 -21.17 -1.50
CA GLN A 60 -0.36 -22.50 -1.54
C GLN A 60 -0.90 -22.94 -0.17
N ASN A 61 -0.39 -22.34 0.92
CA ASN A 61 -0.84 -22.62 2.28
C ASN A 61 -1.89 -21.58 2.72
N PRO A 62 -3.10 -22.02 3.12
CA PRO A 62 -4.18 -21.11 3.51
C PRO A 62 -3.83 -20.24 4.73
N PHE A 63 -3.02 -20.74 5.67
CA PHE A 63 -2.58 -19.95 6.82
C PHE A 63 -1.65 -18.81 6.42
N VAL A 64 -0.78 -19.05 5.43
CA VAL A 64 0.14 -18.04 4.90
C VAL A 64 -0.63 -16.98 4.11
N SER A 65 -1.65 -17.40 3.33
CA SER A 65 -2.54 -16.49 2.61
C SER A 65 -3.29 -15.54 3.57
N VAL A 66 -3.87 -16.07 4.64
CA VAL A 66 -4.56 -15.27 5.67
C VAL A 66 -3.60 -14.35 6.41
N ALA A 67 -2.41 -14.83 6.78
CA ALA A 67 -1.40 -14.02 7.45
C ALA A 67 -0.95 -12.83 6.57
N LEU A 68 -0.76 -13.05 5.26
CA LEU A 68 -0.41 -11.99 4.31
C LEU A 68 -1.54 -10.98 4.09
N GLY A 69 -2.79 -11.44 4.04
CA GLY A 69 -3.96 -10.57 3.99
C GLY A 69 -4.07 -9.67 5.23
N LEU A 70 -3.89 -10.25 6.42
CA LEU A 70 -3.87 -9.51 7.69
C LEU A 70 -2.71 -8.51 7.76
N ALA A 71 -1.52 -8.92 7.34
CA ALA A 71 -0.35 -8.04 7.28
C ALA A 71 -0.59 -6.84 6.35
N GLY A 72 -1.15 -7.07 5.15
CA GLY A 72 -1.53 -6.00 4.23
C GLY A 72 -2.56 -5.04 4.82
N GLY A 73 -3.57 -5.56 5.53
CA GLY A 73 -4.56 -4.74 6.25
C GLY A 73 -3.94 -3.88 7.35
N ILE A 74 -3.02 -4.43 8.14
CA ILE A 74 -2.30 -3.70 9.18
C ILE A 74 -1.44 -2.59 8.58
N VAL A 75 -0.78 -2.84 7.45
CA VAL A 75 0.00 -1.83 6.72
C VAL A 75 -0.87 -0.66 6.29
N LEU A 76 -2.10 -0.91 5.81
CA LEU A 76 -3.05 0.15 5.45
C LEU A 76 -3.49 0.97 6.66
N ILE A 77 -3.80 0.31 7.79
CA ILE A 77 -4.24 0.98 9.02
C ILE A 77 -3.12 1.85 9.59
N LEU A 78 -1.91 1.29 9.71
CA LEU A 78 -0.74 2.01 10.22
C LEU A 78 -0.34 3.14 9.27
N GLY A 79 -0.36 2.89 7.97
CA GLY A 79 -0.06 3.91 6.97
C GLY A 79 -1.04 5.08 7.01
N ARG A 80 -2.34 4.80 7.20
CA ARG A 80 -3.34 5.85 7.42
C ARG A 80 -3.13 6.61 8.72
N ALA A 81 -2.84 5.92 9.82
CA ALA A 81 -2.56 6.57 11.11
C ALA A 81 -1.32 7.49 11.02
N VAL A 82 -0.26 7.05 10.33
CA VAL A 82 0.95 7.86 10.10
C VAL A 82 0.65 9.05 9.18
N TYR A 83 -0.16 8.86 8.13
CA TYR A 83 -0.64 9.96 7.29
C TYR A 83 -1.38 11.02 8.12
N GLU A 84 -2.35 10.60 8.95
CA GLU A 84 -3.13 11.51 9.79
C GLU A 84 -2.23 12.25 10.80
N LEU A 85 -1.23 11.60 11.38
CA LEU A 85 -0.25 12.25 12.26
C LEU A 85 0.61 13.29 11.52
N ILE A 86 0.98 13.05 10.26
CA ILE A 86 1.78 14.02 9.47
C ILE A 86 0.91 15.20 9.00
N VAL A 87 -0.34 14.95 8.61
CA VAL A 87 -1.28 16.00 8.19
C VAL A 87 -1.71 16.86 9.38
N PHE A 88 -2.18 16.24 10.46
CA PHE A 88 -2.86 16.92 11.57
C PHE A 88 -1.99 17.13 12.81
N GLY A 89 -0.95 16.31 13.01
CA GLY A 89 -0.03 16.46 14.16
C GLY A 89 0.86 17.71 14.09
N GLY A 90 0.94 18.36 12.91
CA GLY A 90 1.60 19.66 12.75
C GLY A 90 0.79 20.88 13.20
N ASN A 91 -0.48 20.71 13.60
CA ASN A 91 -1.35 21.81 14.04
C ASN A 91 -1.39 22.00 15.58
N GLY A 92 -0.51 21.33 16.33
CA GLY A 92 -0.46 21.45 17.80
C GLY A 92 0.33 22.65 18.35
N ASP A 93 1.05 23.37 17.49
CA ASP A 93 1.92 24.50 17.87
C ASP A 93 1.53 25.81 17.15
N GLN A 94 0.22 26.12 17.05
CA GLN A 94 -0.26 27.46 16.69
C GLN A 94 -1.38 27.92 17.62
#